data_AF-A0A528I093-F1
#
_entry.id   AF-A0A528I093-F1
#
_cell.length_a   1.000
_cell.length_b   1.000
_cell.length_c   1.000
_cell.angle_alpha   90.00
_cell.angle_beta   90.00
_cell.angle_gamma   90.00
#
_symmetry.space_group_name_H-M   'P 1'
#
loop_
_entity.id
_entity.type
_entity.pdbx_description
1 polymer ?
#
loop_
_entity_poly.entity_id
_entity_poly.type
_entity_poly.pdbx_seq_one_letter_code
_entity_poly.pdbx_strand_id
1 'polypeptide(L)'
;FVLFLMYLGIIALTRALEDAARAAWAAAIITLVGFINIPIIKFSVDWWNTLHQPASVFRMGGSTIDPSMLRPLLVMALGFTVLFFALHLMAMRTEIRRRRVISMRRVAARQADKPG
;
A
#
# COMPACT_ATOMS: atom_id res chain seq x y z
N PHE A 1 13.40 -9.98 -1.63
CA PHE A 1 12.87 -11.21 -2.25
C PHE A 1 11.47 -11.58 -1.74
N VAL A 2 11.27 -11.85 -0.44
CA VAL A 2 9.96 -12.27 0.12
C VAL A 2 8.84 -11.25 -0.15
N LEU A 3 9.05 -9.97 0.15
CA LEU A 3 8.07 -8.91 -0.13
C LEU A 3 7.72 -8.79 -1.62
N PHE A 4 8.67 -9.07 -2.50
CA PHE A 4 8.46 -9.04 -3.95
C PHE A 4 7.54 -10.17 -4.40
N LEU A 5 7.77 -11.40 -3.92
CA LEU A 5 6.87 -12.53 -4.21
C LEU A 5 5.47 -12.31 -3.63
N MET A 6 5.37 -11.73 -2.43
CA MET A 6 4.09 -11.36 -1.83
C MET A 6 3.33 -10.34 -2.70
N TYR A 7 4.03 -9.34 -3.23
CA TYR A 7 3.44 -8.34 -4.12
C TYR A 7 2.94 -8.95 -5.44
N LEU A 8 3.76 -9.80 -6.08
CA LEU A 8 3.34 -10.54 -7.27
C LEU A 8 2.16 -11.46 -6.99
N GLY A 9 2.12 -12.12 -5.82
CA GLY A 9 1.02 -12.95 -5.39
C GLY A 9 -0.31 -12.18 -5.30
N ILE A 10 -0.29 -10.97 -4.74
CA ILE A 10 -1.49 -10.10 -4.67
C ILE A 10 -1.95 -9.69 -6.08
N ILE A 11 -1.02 -9.33 -6.97
CA ILE A 11 -1.36 -8.99 -8.37
C ILE A 11 -1.96 -10.21 -9.09
N ALA A 12 -1.30 -11.37 -9.00
CA ALA A 12 -1.76 -12.58 -9.64
C ALA A 12 -3.17 -12.97 -9.16
N LEU A 13 -3.39 -12.95 -7.83
CA LEU A 13 -4.68 -13.27 -7.23
C LEU A 13 -5.79 -12.32 -7.70
N THR A 14 -5.53 -11.01 -7.67
CA THR A 14 -6.53 -10.01 -8.09
C THR A 14 -6.86 -10.07 -9.58
N ARG A 15 -5.97 -10.61 -10.41
CA ARG A 15 -6.17 -10.80 -11.85
C ARG A 15 -6.77 -12.16 -12.21
N ALA A 16 -6.59 -13.18 -11.37
CA ALA A 16 -7.11 -14.53 -11.62
C ALA A 16 -8.60 -14.69 -11.29
N LEU A 17 -9.15 -13.83 -10.43
CA LEU A 17 -10.56 -13.89 -10.01
C LEU A 17 -11.44 -12.96 -10.87
N GLU A 18 -12.45 -13.53 -11.54
CA GLU A 18 -13.40 -12.77 -12.38
C GLU A 18 -14.36 -11.91 -11.55
N ASP A 19 -14.82 -12.43 -10.40
CA ASP A 19 -15.67 -11.69 -9.47
C ASP A 19 -14.83 -10.68 -8.68
N ALA A 20 -15.02 -9.40 -9.00
CA ALA A 20 -14.30 -8.29 -8.39
C ALA A 20 -14.48 -8.21 -6.85
N ALA A 21 -15.64 -8.61 -6.31
CA ALA A 21 -15.88 -8.59 -4.87
C ALA A 21 -15.11 -9.72 -4.16
N ARG A 22 -15.09 -10.92 -4.77
CA ARG A 22 -14.29 -12.05 -4.27
C ARG A 22 -12.79 -11.75 -4.36
N ALA A 23 -12.36 -11.17 -5.49
CA ALA A 23 -10.98 -10.73 -5.70
C ALA A 23 -10.52 -9.74 -4.62
N ALA A 24 -11.35 -8.73 -4.32
CA ALA A 24 -11.06 -7.74 -3.30
C ALA A 24 -10.95 -8.36 -1.89
N TRP A 25 -11.88 -9.26 -1.54
CA TRP A 25 -11.85 -9.95 -0.25
C TRP A 25 -10.60 -10.82 -0.07
N ALA A 26 -10.29 -11.64 -1.07
CA ALA A 26 -9.12 -12.52 -1.01
C ALA A 26 -7.81 -11.70 -0.94
N ALA A 27 -7.70 -10.62 -1.71
CA ALA A 27 -6.56 -9.72 -1.67
C ALA A 27 -6.41 -9.03 -0.31
N ALA A 28 -7.52 -8.61 0.33
CA ALA A 28 -7.50 -8.00 1.65
C ALA A 28 -6.97 -8.96 2.72
N ILE A 29 -7.43 -10.21 2.72
CA ILE A 29 -6.97 -11.25 3.66
C ILE A 29 -5.47 -11.51 3.50
N ILE A 30 -5.00 -11.76 2.27
CA ILE A 30 -3.58 -12.03 2.02
C ILE A 30 -2.72 -10.84 2.41
N THR A 31 -3.16 -9.61 2.10
CA THR A 31 -2.42 -8.40 2.47
C THR A 31 -2.32 -8.25 3.99
N LEU A 32 -3.41 -8.53 4.72
CA LEU A 32 -3.43 -8.46 6.18
C LEU A 32 -2.52 -9.52 6.82
N VAL A 33 -2.56 -10.76 6.34
CA VAL A 33 -1.66 -11.83 6.81
C VAL A 33 -0.21 -11.49 6.44
N GLY A 34 0.02 -10.98 5.23
CA GLY A 34 1.32 -10.54 4.75
C GLY A 34 1.92 -9.39 5.57
N PHE A 35 1.09 -8.54 6.18
CA PHE A 35 1.55 -7.46 7.06
C PHE A 35 2.36 -7.96 8.26
N ILE A 36 2.08 -9.18 8.75
CA ILE A 36 2.86 -9.83 9.82
C ILE A 36 4.34 -10.01 9.42
N ASN A 37 4.63 -10.06 8.12
CA ASN A 37 5.99 -10.17 7.61
C ASN A 37 6.83 -8.92 7.89
N ILE A 38 6.21 -7.74 8.03
CA ILE A 38 6.91 -6.47 8.28
C ILE A 38 7.70 -6.48 9.60
N PRO A 39 7.08 -6.75 10.78
CA PRO A 39 7.84 -6.83 12.02
C PRO A 39 8.88 -7.96 11.98
N ILE A 40 8.55 -9.11 11.37
CA ILE A 40 9.50 -10.23 11.24
C ILE A 40 10.77 -9.77 10.52
N ILE A 41 10.67 -9.12 9.36
CA ILE A 41 11.84 -8.61 8.63
C ILE A 41 12.54 -7.48 9.40
N LYS A 42 11.79 -6.60 10.07
CA LYS A 42 12.38 -5.47 10.81
C LYS A 42 13.26 -5.94 11.97
N PHE A 43 12.85 -7.00 12.67
CA PHE A 43 13.55 -7.55 13.83
C PHE A 43 14.42 -8.77 13.48
N SER A 44 14.33 -9.31 12.26
CA SER A 44 15.16 -10.45 11.83
C SER A 44 16.65 -10.14 11.93
N VAL A 45 17.05 -8.87 11.74
CA VAL A 45 18.45 -8.42 11.88
C VAL A 45 18.95 -8.53 13.32
N ASP A 46 18.07 -8.33 14.30
CA ASP A 46 18.41 -8.44 15.72
C ASP A 46 18.37 -9.91 16.18
N TRP A 47 17.51 -10.74 15.59
CA TRP A 47 17.29 -12.14 15.99
C TRP A 47 18.26 -13.15 15.33
N TRP A 48 18.59 -12.97 14.05
CA TRP A 48 19.38 -13.93 13.26
C TRP A 48 20.70 -13.29 12.77
N ASN A 49 21.64 -13.08 13.70
CA ASN A 49 23.08 -12.73 13.52
C ASN A 49 23.48 -11.64 12.49
N THR A 50 24.29 -10.68 12.98
CA THR A 50 24.41 -9.28 12.53
C THR A 50 25.49 -8.99 11.48
N LEU A 51 25.56 -9.71 10.35
CA LEU A 51 26.45 -9.22 9.25
C LEU A 51 25.91 -7.92 8.61
N HIS A 52 24.63 -7.59 8.86
CA HIS A 52 24.00 -6.40 8.32
C HIS A 52 24.14 -5.20 9.29
N GLN A 53 24.54 -4.06 8.74
CA GLN A 53 24.69 -2.81 9.49
C GLN A 53 23.40 -2.43 10.26
N PRO A 54 23.49 -2.08 11.55
CA PRO A 54 22.34 -1.65 12.34
C PRO A 54 21.78 -0.29 11.88
N ALA A 55 20.51 -0.01 12.17
CA ALA A 55 19.79 1.21 11.74
C ALA A 55 20.56 2.50 12.08
N SER A 56 20.79 3.44 11.14
CA SER A 56 21.67 4.61 11.38
C SER A 56 20.94 5.96 11.54
N VAL A 57 19.66 6.02 11.17
CA VAL A 57 18.84 7.25 11.24
C VAL A 57 18.13 7.38 12.59
N PHE A 58 17.33 6.38 12.97
CA PHE A 58 16.54 6.38 14.21
C PHE A 58 17.14 5.38 15.21
N ARG A 59 17.99 5.87 16.13
CA ARG A 59 18.53 5.12 17.28
C ARG A 59 18.25 5.88 18.58
N MET A 60 18.21 5.14 19.69
CA MET A 60 18.06 5.71 21.05
C MET A 60 19.16 6.72 21.43
N GLY A 61 20.32 6.71 20.76
CA GLY A 61 21.43 7.65 20.99
C GLY A 61 21.57 8.77 19.96
N GLY A 62 20.60 8.93 19.05
CA GLY A 62 20.70 9.88 17.93
C GLY A 62 21.27 9.26 16.64
N SER A 63 21.19 10.00 15.53
CA SER A 63 21.65 9.51 14.23
C SER A 63 23.18 9.48 14.15
N THR A 64 23.73 8.41 13.60
CA THR A 64 25.17 8.29 13.31
C THR A 64 25.53 8.73 11.89
N ILE A 65 24.56 9.31 11.14
CA ILE A 65 24.75 9.76 9.76
C ILE A 65 25.28 11.19 9.75
N ASP A 66 26.23 11.45 8.85
CA ASP A 66 26.76 12.80 8.63
C ASP A 66 25.64 13.80 8.28
N PRO A 67 25.59 15.00 8.88
CA PRO A 67 24.57 15.99 8.59
C PRO A 67 24.40 16.35 7.11
N SER A 68 25.47 16.27 6.31
CA SER A 68 25.46 16.50 4.87
C SER A 68 24.63 15.46 4.10
N MET A 69 24.53 14.23 4.62
CA MET A 69 23.69 13.16 4.05
C MET A 69 22.29 13.14 4.67
N LEU A 70 22.18 13.52 5.95
CA LEU A 70 20.91 13.48 6.68
C LEU A 70 19.89 14.48 6.10
N ARG A 71 20.32 15.70 5.73
CA ARG A 71 19.42 16.73 5.20
C ARG A 71 18.78 16.30 3.86
N PRO A 72 19.54 15.90 2.82
CA PRO A 72 18.94 15.38 1.58
C PRO A 72 18.00 14.20 1.84
N LEU A 73 18.38 13.28 2.74
CA LEU A 73 17.58 12.12 3.09
C LEU A 73 16.22 12.52 3.69
N LEU A 74 16.18 13.47 4.62
CA LEU A 74 14.94 13.94 5.23
C LEU A 74 14.07 14.73 4.24
N VAL A 75 14.68 15.56 3.38
CA VAL A 75 13.96 16.30 2.32
C VAL A 75 13.31 15.33 1.36
N MET A 76 14.03 14.30 0.91
CA MET A 76 13.46 13.28 0.01
C MET A 76 12.42 12.43 0.72
N ALA A 77 12.65 12.03 1.98
CA ALA A 77 11.67 11.29 2.76
C ALA A 77 10.35 12.07 2.90
N LEU A 78 10.42 13.37 3.19
CA LEU A 78 9.23 14.23 3.24
C LEU A 78 8.59 14.37 1.85
N GLY A 79 9.38 14.64 0.81
CA GLY A 79 8.90 14.80 -0.55
C GLY A 79 8.15 13.57 -1.07
N PHE A 80 8.72 12.37 -0.91
CA PHE A 80 8.07 11.11 -1.27
C PHE A 80 6.87 10.79 -0.39
N THR A 81 6.87 11.18 0.88
CA THR A 81 5.70 11.03 1.77
C THR A 81 4.53 11.88 1.28
N VAL A 82 4.79 13.16 0.98
CA VAL A 82 3.78 14.08 0.42
C VAL A 82 3.29 13.57 -0.92
N LEU A 83 4.19 13.14 -1.80
CA LEU A 83 3.85 12.56 -3.10
C LEU A 83 2.94 11.33 -2.95
N PHE A 84 3.28 10.41 -2.04
CA PHE A 84 2.47 9.24 -1.74
C PHE A 84 1.05 9.64 -1.34
N PHE A 85 0.88 10.53 -0.37
CA PHE A 85 -0.45 10.95 0.07
C PHE A 85 -1.21 11.70 -1.02
N ALA A 86 -0.55 12.56 -1.79
CA ALA A 86 -1.18 13.26 -2.91
C ALA A 86 -1.74 12.28 -3.96
N LEU A 87 -0.94 11.30 -4.38
CA LEU A 87 -1.35 10.26 -5.32
C LEU A 87 -2.45 9.36 -4.73
N HIS A 88 -2.34 9.00 -3.45
CA HIS A 88 -3.32 8.16 -2.78
C HIS A 88 -4.69 8.85 -2.66
N LEU A 89 -4.72 10.12 -2.25
CA LEU A 89 -5.94 10.93 -2.20
C LEU A 89 -6.56 11.12 -3.60
N MET A 90 -5.72 11.35 -4.62
CA MET A 90 -6.17 11.45 -6.01
C MET A 90 -6.80 10.14 -6.51
N ALA A 91 -6.19 8.99 -6.21
CA ALA A 91 -6.72 7.68 -6.54
C ALA A 91 -8.06 7.42 -5.84
N MET A 92 -8.16 7.71 -4.54
CA MET A 92 -9.41 7.58 -3.79
C MET A 92 -10.52 8.49 -4.36
N ARG A 93 -10.20 9.74 -4.69
CA ARG A 93 -11.16 10.66 -5.31
C ARG A 93 -11.68 10.11 -6.65
N THR A 94 -10.79 9.55 -7.45
CA THR A 94 -11.14 8.93 -8.74
C THR A 94 -12.07 7.74 -8.54
N GLU A 95 -11.77 6.89 -7.57
CA GLU A 95 -12.58 5.71 -7.25
C GLU A 95 -13.98 6.09 -6.71
N ILE A 96 -14.07 7.08 -5.82
CA ILE A 96 -15.36 7.60 -5.33
C ILE A 96 -16.21 8.14 -6.49
N ARG A 97 -15.61 8.92 -7.39
CA ARG A 97 -16.31 9.45 -8.58
C ARG A 97 -16.80 8.34 -9.49
N ARG A 98 -15.96 7.33 -9.74
CA ARG A 98 -16.33 6.14 -10.53
C ARG A 98 -17.54 5.43 -9.93
N ARG A 99 -17.54 5.18 -8.61
CA ARG A 99 -18.67 4.54 -7.90
C ARG A 99 -19.95 5.36 -8.00
N ARG A 100 -19.87 6.69 -7.88
CA ARG A 100 -21.03 7.60 -8.05
C ARG A 100 -21.61 7.54 -9.46
N VAL A 101 -20.77 7.51 -10.51
CA VAL A 101 -21.25 7.39 -11.89
C VAL A 101 -21.97 6.05 -12.10
N ILE A 102 -21.43 4.96 -11.57
CA ILE A 102 -22.05 3.63 -11.65
C ILE A 102 -23.40 3.61 -10.93
N SER A 103 -23.50 4.18 -9.73
CA SER A 103 -24.76 4.22 -8.97
C SER A 103 -25.83 5.05 -9.69
N MET A 104 -25.47 6.22 -10.24
CA MET A 104 -26.40 7.06 -11.00
C MET A 104 -26.92 6.35 -12.26
N ARG A 105 -26.06 5.66 -13.01
CA ARG A 105 -26.47 4.87 -14.18
C ARG A 105 -27.47 3.76 -13.83
N ARG A 106 -27.29 3.09 -12.69
CA ARG A 106 -28.22 2.06 -12.21
C ARG A 106 -29.59 2.64 -11.85
N VAL A 107 -29.63 3.83 -11.24
CA VAL A 107 -30.89 4.52 -10.91
C VAL A 107 -31.62 4.95 -12.17
N ALA A 108 -30.93 5.55 -13.14
CA ALA A 108 -31.53 5.96 -14.42
C ALA A 108 -32.11 4.77 -15.20
N ALA A 109 -31.39 3.64 -15.26
CA ALA A 109 -31.89 2.42 -15.91
C ALA A 109 -33.18 1.90 -15.26
N ARG A 110 -33.28 1.91 -13.92
CA ARG A 110 -34.51 1.52 -13.19
C ARG A 110 -35.68 2.46 -13.42
N GLN A 111 -35.43 3.73 -13.72
CA GLN A 111 -36.49 4.70 -14.02
C GLN A 111 -37.02 4.53 -15.45
N ALA A 112 -36.16 4.18 -16.40
CA ALA A 112 -36.56 3.89 -17.78
C ALA A 112 -37.40 2.61 -17.92
N ASP A 113 -37.25 1.66 -16.99
CA ASP A 113 -37.91 0.35 -17.02
C ASP A 113 -39.28 0.32 -16.30
N LYS A 114 -39.72 1.45 -15.73
CA LYS A 114 -41.05 1.57 -15.12
C LYS A 114 -42.10 1.82 -16.22
N PRO A 115 -43.07 0.90 -16.46
CA PRO A 115 -44.19 1.19 -17.35
C PRO A 115 -45.06 2.30 -16.75
N GLY A 116 -45.44 3.26 -17.60
CA GLY A 116 -46.36 4.35 -17.26
C GLY A 116 -47.80 3.91 -17.16
#